data_AF-A0A538I9C9-F1
#
_entry.id   AF-A0A538I9C9-F1
#
_cell.length_a   1.000
_cell.length_b   1.000
_cell.length_c   1.000
_cell.angle_alpha   90.00
_cell.angle_beta   90.00
_cell.angle_gamma   90.00
#
_symmetry.space_group_name_H-M   'P 1'
#
loop_
_entity.id
_entity.type
_entity.pdbx_description
1 polymer ?
#
loop_
_entity_poly.entity_id
_entity_poly.type
_entity_poly.pdbx_seq_one_letter_code
_entity_poly.pdbx_strand_id
1 'polypeptide(L)'
;MNPRNRNERRANALWGRGDHTRANGMWGRSGNARANALWGRGGRAAVLAVVAAITIVIPLGASADNGGKSKAPTFVAPGLLDQAEKNPGQKLHLIIQSSAGTGSAAASVRGLGSVRKQLDLIGAAAVDVPAARLKEIAKNPGLTITADAPIKLSGTVAPYSNEMWPYESGVAKLWGTPASPGPATGTIAIVDSGIDATRADFDGGGRVLPQVTLTSRTPNSPGDGRGHGTFVASIAAGSTPGHAGAAPNARILPIDVMDDTGTALTSDVIAACSYILQNRTALNIRVANFSLHSSAQNHFYNDPLDQAVEKLWFNGVFVVAAAGNYGSATGPSGVLYAPGNDPFVMTVGAVDIGNRPSLNDDKTAPWSAWGYTEDGFSKPELGAPGRYMVGAVPASATLTSERPDHVVSPGYMELSGTSFAAPVVAGTALQLIARHPSWTVDQIKGALMLTAKTVGNAPRGSVGVGELNAARAAEYGGTPPNANRAVDKFLVPDAAGSLSFDSASWNTAVKANASWMAASWGDASWGEASWSTASWGAASWSAASWGDASWGDASWADASWADMSSEDAAESDASAPAPAMDAAALADLQADPDLALTPDQVAADPLATAVTAPMAP
;
A
#
# COMPACT_ATOMS: atom_id res chain seq x y z
N MET A 1 -68.08 -14.25 29.76
CA MET A 1 -67.56 -15.58 30.15
C MET A 1 -66.09 -15.44 30.52
N ASN A 2 -65.74 -15.85 31.74
CA ASN A 2 -64.41 -15.96 32.34
C ASN A 2 -64.13 -17.49 32.52
N PRO A 3 -63.01 -18.03 33.06
CA PRO A 3 -61.63 -17.55 33.35
C PRO A 3 -60.55 -18.58 32.86
N ARG A 4 -59.22 -18.47 33.02
CA ARG A 4 -58.33 -18.52 34.22
C ARG A 4 -56.85 -18.40 33.74
N ASN A 5 -55.99 -17.51 34.27
CA ASN A 5 -55.14 -17.58 35.51
C ASN A 5 -53.91 -18.53 35.39
N ARG A 6 -52.65 -18.25 35.79
CA ARG A 6 -52.00 -17.49 36.91
C ARG A 6 -50.56 -17.08 36.48
N ASN A 7 -49.91 -15.97 36.87
CA ASN A 7 -49.48 -15.37 38.16
C ASN A 7 -48.34 -16.08 38.92
N GLU A 8 -47.22 -15.34 39.14
CA GLU A 8 -46.36 -15.18 40.36
C GLU A 8 -45.10 -14.38 39.94
N ARG A 9 -44.78 -13.11 40.29
CA ARG A 9 -44.59 -12.34 41.55
C ARG A 9 -43.52 -12.85 42.52
N ARG A 10 -42.41 -12.09 42.64
CA ARG A 10 -41.67 -11.62 43.85
C ARG A 10 -40.43 -10.83 43.38
N ALA A 11 -40.27 -9.51 43.50
CA ALA A 11 -40.17 -8.63 44.67
C ALA A 11 -38.98 -8.93 45.61
N ASN A 12 -37.92 -8.10 45.54
CA ASN A 12 -37.46 -7.29 46.68
C ASN A 12 -36.35 -6.30 46.27
N ALA A 13 -36.61 -5.03 46.54
CA ALA A 13 -35.65 -3.93 46.60
C ALA A 13 -34.91 -3.96 47.94
N LEU A 14 -33.67 -3.47 48.00
CA LEU A 14 -33.09 -2.91 49.22
C LEU A 14 -32.01 -1.87 48.87
N TRP A 15 -32.03 -0.82 49.68
CA TRP A 15 -31.35 0.46 49.57
C TRP A 15 -29.85 0.42 49.89
N GLY A 16 -29.12 1.44 49.41
CA GLY A 16 -27.81 1.80 49.95
C GLY A 16 -27.17 3.04 49.30
N ARG A 17 -27.57 4.24 49.75
CA ARG A 17 -26.76 5.48 49.65
C ARG A 17 -25.63 5.41 50.68
N GLY A 18 -24.45 5.93 50.36
CA GLY A 18 -23.40 6.17 51.37
C GLY A 18 -22.05 6.60 50.81
N ASP A 19 -21.92 7.91 50.65
CA ASP A 19 -20.74 8.78 50.78
C ASP A 19 -19.28 8.28 50.94
N HIS A 20 -18.43 9.08 50.27
CA HIS A 20 -17.10 9.56 50.65
C HIS A 20 -15.95 8.57 50.93
N THR A 21 -14.86 8.73 50.17
CA THR A 21 -13.58 9.20 50.75
C THR A 21 -12.59 9.62 49.65
N ARG A 22 -12.14 10.87 49.72
CA ARG A 22 -10.87 11.32 49.15
C ARG A 22 -9.76 10.91 50.11
N ALA A 23 -8.60 10.52 49.57
CA ALA A 23 -7.33 10.57 50.31
C ALA A 23 -6.23 11.14 49.41
N ASN A 24 -5.80 12.36 49.77
CA ASN A 24 -4.52 12.96 49.38
C ASN A 24 -3.46 12.63 50.45
N GLY A 25 -2.18 12.63 50.07
CA GLY A 25 -1.02 12.64 50.98
C GLY A 25 0.11 11.78 50.39
N MET A 26 1.08 12.29 49.61
CA MET A 26 2.19 13.20 49.95
C MET A 26 3.17 12.62 51.01
N TRP A 27 4.46 12.98 50.86
CA TRP A 27 5.71 12.53 51.55
C TRP A 27 6.47 11.40 50.84
N GLY A 28 7.74 11.50 50.44
CA GLY A 28 8.78 12.54 50.49
C GLY A 28 10.03 11.97 49.75
N ARG A 29 10.60 12.69 48.77
CA ARG A 29 11.80 13.55 48.81
C ARG A 29 13.16 12.86 49.04
N SER A 30 14.06 13.11 48.06
CA SER A 30 15.50 13.45 48.20
C SER A 30 16.52 12.40 47.73
N GLY A 31 17.35 12.79 46.75
CA GLY A 31 18.60 12.10 46.42
C GLY A 31 19.27 12.58 45.12
N ASN A 32 19.88 13.77 45.14
CA ASN A 32 20.73 14.34 44.07
C ASN A 32 21.86 13.40 43.60
N ALA A 33 22.24 13.44 42.31
CA ALA A 33 23.52 14.03 41.88
C ALA A 33 23.86 13.86 40.37
N ARG A 34 24.10 15.01 39.74
CA ARG A 34 25.27 15.38 38.91
C ARG A 34 25.53 14.70 37.55
N ALA A 35 25.37 15.54 36.51
CA ALA A 35 26.37 15.94 35.50
C ALA A 35 26.99 14.84 34.60
N ASN A 36 26.99 14.98 33.27
CA ASN A 36 27.81 15.97 32.56
C ASN A 36 27.21 16.34 31.19
N ALA A 37 27.22 17.64 30.91
CA ALA A 37 27.35 18.17 29.56
C ALA A 37 28.81 18.59 29.38
N LEU A 38 29.45 18.27 28.26
CA LEU A 38 30.50 19.11 27.66
C LEU A 38 30.91 18.61 26.25
N TRP A 39 30.59 19.44 25.23
CA TRP A 39 31.40 19.81 24.04
C TRP A 39 31.76 18.72 23.00
N GLY A 40 31.80 18.97 21.68
CA GLY A 40 31.66 20.15 20.81
C GLY A 40 31.64 19.67 19.35
N ARG A 41 30.81 20.24 18.45
CA ARG A 41 31.09 21.36 17.53
C ARG A 41 31.91 21.00 16.27
N GLY A 42 31.28 21.21 15.10
CA GLY A 42 31.89 21.46 13.78
C GLY A 42 31.94 20.22 12.88
N GLY A 43 31.61 20.22 11.60
CA GLY A 43 31.31 21.30 10.64
C GLY A 43 31.02 20.64 9.28
N ARG A 44 30.38 21.42 8.40
CA ARG A 44 29.74 21.01 7.14
C ARG A 44 30.72 20.67 6.00
N ALA A 45 30.15 20.04 4.98
CA ALA A 45 30.52 20.01 3.55
C ALA A 45 31.36 18.82 3.07
N ALA A 46 30.74 17.89 2.33
CA ALA A 46 30.80 17.86 0.86
C ALA A 46 30.00 16.66 0.31
N VAL A 47 29.14 16.96 -0.64
CA VAL A 47 28.38 16.05 -1.50
C VAL A 47 29.28 15.60 -2.65
N LEU A 48 29.36 14.28 -2.95
CA LEU A 48 29.09 13.65 -4.26
C LEU A 48 29.81 12.29 -4.47
N ALA A 49 29.07 11.45 -5.20
CA ALA A 49 29.48 10.40 -6.14
C ALA A 49 29.65 8.95 -5.61
N VAL A 50 28.66 8.16 -6.01
CA VAL A 50 28.58 6.70 -6.00
C VAL A 50 29.41 6.12 -7.17
N VAL A 51 29.78 4.84 -7.02
CA VAL A 51 30.37 3.87 -7.98
C VAL A 51 31.92 3.82 -8.00
N ALA A 52 32.47 2.82 -7.31
CA ALA A 52 33.10 1.67 -7.95
C ALA A 52 33.62 0.70 -6.89
N ALA A 53 33.11 -0.54 -6.93
CA ALA A 53 33.77 -1.67 -6.31
C ALA A 53 35.13 -1.85 -6.97
N ILE A 54 36.19 -1.50 -6.25
CA ILE A 54 37.54 -2.00 -6.51
C ILE A 54 37.99 -2.62 -5.19
N THR A 55 37.94 -3.95 -5.15
CA THR A 55 38.78 -4.74 -4.26
C THR A 55 40.22 -4.27 -4.47
N ILE A 56 40.74 -3.50 -3.52
CA ILE A 56 42.19 -3.28 -3.45
C ILE A 56 42.79 -4.60 -3.00
N VAL A 57 43.05 -5.48 -3.96
CA VAL A 57 44.11 -6.48 -3.84
C VAL A 57 45.40 -5.68 -3.83
N ILE A 58 45.95 -5.40 -2.64
CA ILE A 58 47.32 -4.90 -2.55
C ILE A 58 48.21 -6.06 -3.01
N PRO A 59 48.92 -5.96 -4.14
CA PRO A 59 50.03 -6.87 -4.39
C PRO A 59 51.12 -6.41 -3.43
N LEU A 60 51.33 -7.15 -2.33
CA LEU A 60 52.48 -6.94 -1.47
C LEU A 60 53.75 -7.19 -2.31
N GLY A 61 54.32 -6.11 -2.82
CA GLY A 61 55.64 -6.09 -3.42
C GLY A 61 56.65 -6.61 -2.41
N ALA A 62 57.44 -7.59 -2.84
CA ALA A 62 58.57 -8.09 -2.08
C ALA A 62 59.52 -6.93 -1.77
N SER A 63 59.59 -6.53 -0.50
CA SER A 63 60.79 -5.91 0.06
C SER A 63 61.59 -7.01 0.73
N ALA A 64 62.74 -7.32 0.14
CA ALA A 64 63.75 -8.14 0.78
C ALA A 64 64.26 -7.39 2.01
N ASP A 65 63.99 -7.94 3.20
CA ASP A 65 64.76 -7.64 4.39
C ASP A 65 65.15 -8.96 5.08
N ASN A 66 66.42 -9.05 5.41
CA ASN A 66 67.08 -10.24 5.91
C ASN A 66 66.84 -10.39 7.41
N GLY A 67 66.44 -11.59 7.83
CA GLY A 67 66.74 -12.07 9.20
C GLY A 67 65.68 -11.79 10.26
N GLY A 68 64.54 -12.48 10.17
CA GLY A 68 63.60 -12.67 11.27
C GLY A 68 62.22 -13.04 10.76
N LYS A 69 61.74 -14.27 11.00
CA LYS A 69 60.39 -14.69 10.59
C LYS A 69 59.33 -13.90 11.38
N SER A 70 58.98 -12.69 10.97
CA SER A 70 57.81 -11.98 11.49
C SER A 70 56.56 -12.75 11.05
N LYS A 71 55.85 -13.34 12.00
CA LYS A 71 54.63 -14.10 11.70
C LYS A 71 53.58 -13.14 11.13
N ALA A 72 52.97 -13.47 9.99
CA ALA A 72 51.96 -12.63 9.35
C ALA A 72 50.80 -12.34 10.34
N PRO A 73 50.26 -11.11 10.37
CA PRO A 73 49.14 -10.78 11.25
C PRO A 73 47.89 -11.56 10.85
N THR A 74 47.02 -11.82 11.82
CA THR A 74 45.74 -12.50 11.58
C THR A 74 44.67 -11.50 11.15
N PHE A 75 43.96 -11.86 10.09
CA PHE A 75 42.81 -11.13 9.60
C PHE A 75 41.54 -11.67 10.27
N VAL A 76 40.73 -10.76 10.81
CA VAL A 76 39.38 -11.07 11.29
C VAL A 76 38.40 -10.21 10.52
N ALA A 77 37.37 -10.83 9.94
CA ALA A 77 36.36 -10.10 9.18
C ALA A 77 35.72 -9.00 10.04
N PRO A 78 35.48 -7.80 9.48
CA PRO A 78 34.86 -6.69 10.19
C PRO A 78 33.55 -7.09 10.91
N GLY A 79 33.33 -6.54 12.10
CA GLY A 79 32.13 -6.77 12.90
C GLY A 79 32.11 -8.07 13.74
N LEU A 80 32.96 -9.06 13.45
CA LEU A 80 33.01 -10.31 14.25
C LEU A 80 33.49 -10.08 15.69
N LEU A 81 34.50 -9.22 15.88
CA LEU A 81 34.99 -8.89 17.23
C LEU A 81 33.98 -8.08 18.02
N ASP A 82 33.30 -7.13 17.38
CA ASP A 82 32.23 -6.34 18.01
C ASP A 82 31.04 -7.23 18.39
N GLN A 83 30.67 -8.19 17.55
CA GLN A 83 29.64 -9.18 17.84
C GLN A 83 30.04 -10.06 19.04
N ALA A 84 31.31 -10.45 19.12
CA ALA A 84 31.83 -11.22 20.24
C ALA A 84 31.85 -10.46 21.55
N GLU A 85 32.08 -9.15 21.52
CA GLU A 85 32.01 -8.29 22.71
C GLU A 85 30.57 -8.09 23.20
N LYS A 86 29.62 -7.90 22.27
CA LYS A 86 28.20 -7.70 22.61
C LYS A 86 27.53 -8.97 23.12
N ASN A 87 27.87 -10.13 22.57
CA ASN A 87 27.21 -11.40 22.86
C ASN A 87 28.20 -12.53 23.17
N PRO A 88 28.95 -12.46 24.29
CA PRO A 88 30.05 -13.39 24.58
C PRO A 88 29.62 -14.86 24.71
N GLY A 89 28.36 -15.12 25.11
CA GLY A 89 27.78 -16.46 25.23
C GLY A 89 27.25 -17.05 23.92
N GLN A 90 27.20 -16.28 22.84
CA GLN A 90 26.71 -16.75 21.55
C GLN A 90 27.71 -17.71 20.92
N LYS A 91 27.20 -18.76 20.26
CA LYS A 91 28.02 -19.64 19.44
C LYS A 91 28.18 -19.02 18.04
N LEU A 92 29.41 -18.74 17.62
CA LEU A 92 29.74 -18.21 16.30
C LEU A 92 30.07 -19.36 15.34
N HIS A 93 29.49 -19.30 14.14
CA HIS A 93 29.85 -20.17 13.03
C HIS A 93 30.89 -19.44 12.18
N LEU A 94 32.10 -19.99 12.09
CA LEU A 94 33.24 -19.33 11.45
C LEU A 94 33.90 -20.25 10.42
N ILE A 95 34.58 -19.64 9.46
CA ILE A 95 35.56 -20.29 8.59
C ILE A 95 36.93 -19.72 8.97
N ILE A 96 37.85 -20.60 9.37
CA ILE A 96 39.23 -20.23 9.68
C ILE A 96 40.13 -20.81 8.61
N GLN A 97 40.83 -19.96 7.88
CA GLN A 97 41.81 -20.33 6.87
C GLN A 97 43.23 -20.19 7.42
N SER A 98 44.12 -21.11 7.06
CA SER A 98 45.54 -21.07 7.40
C SER A 98 46.39 -21.35 6.16
N SER A 99 47.44 -20.55 5.95
CA SER A 99 48.43 -20.78 4.90
C SER A 99 49.25 -22.07 5.11
N ALA A 100 49.25 -22.62 6.33
CA ALA A 100 49.85 -23.91 6.65
C ALA A 100 48.88 -25.11 6.44
N GLY A 101 47.70 -24.86 5.84
CA GLY A 101 46.73 -25.87 5.44
C GLY A 101 45.68 -26.21 6.50
N THR A 102 44.72 -27.06 6.11
CA THR A 102 43.53 -27.41 6.90
C THR A 102 43.84 -27.97 8.29
N GLY A 103 44.91 -28.77 8.41
CA GLY A 103 45.34 -29.31 9.70
C GLY A 103 45.73 -28.21 10.69
N SER A 104 46.38 -27.15 10.20
CA SER A 104 46.72 -25.97 11.00
C SER A 104 45.49 -25.14 11.35
N ALA A 105 44.57 -24.94 10.41
CA ALA A 105 43.30 -24.25 10.66
C ALA A 105 42.46 -24.98 11.74
N ALA A 106 42.30 -26.31 11.63
CA ALA A 106 41.59 -27.12 12.61
C ALA A 106 42.31 -27.16 13.97
N ALA A 107 43.65 -27.18 13.98
CA ALA A 107 44.43 -27.15 15.21
C ALA A 107 44.29 -25.83 15.97
N SER A 108 44.05 -24.71 15.26
CA SER A 108 43.95 -23.37 15.86
C SER A 108 42.77 -23.20 16.84
N VAL A 109 41.79 -24.10 16.79
CA VAL A 109 40.59 -24.08 17.66
C VAL A 109 40.54 -25.21 18.67
N ARG A 110 41.60 -26.03 18.80
CA ARG A 110 41.65 -27.12 19.79
C ARG A 110 41.49 -26.57 21.21
N GLY A 111 40.45 -27.01 21.91
CA GLY A 111 40.13 -26.53 23.27
C GLY A 111 39.45 -25.15 23.33
N LEU A 112 39.21 -24.52 22.19
CA LEU A 112 38.53 -23.22 22.07
C LEU A 112 37.15 -23.33 21.40
N GLY A 113 36.95 -24.39 20.61
CA GLY A 113 35.71 -24.66 19.90
C GLY A 113 35.69 -26.06 19.31
N SER A 114 34.74 -26.31 18.41
CA SER A 114 34.62 -27.59 17.69
C SER A 114 34.74 -27.38 16.18
N VAL A 115 35.50 -28.26 15.52
CA VAL A 115 35.58 -28.30 14.05
C VAL A 115 34.34 -29.04 13.53
N ARG A 116 33.56 -28.38 12.67
CA ARG A 116 32.42 -28.99 11.97
C ARG A 116 32.85 -29.66 10.67
N LYS A 117 33.71 -28.99 9.90
CA LYS A 117 34.12 -29.46 8.56
C LYS A 117 35.54 -29.02 8.21
N GLN A 118 36.31 -29.91 7.59
CA GLN A 118 37.58 -29.58 6.96
C GLN A 118 37.33 -29.12 5.52
N LEU A 119 37.95 -28.00 5.13
CA LEU A 119 37.78 -27.34 3.83
C LEU A 119 39.12 -27.33 3.10
N ASP A 120 39.55 -28.52 2.65
CA ASP A 120 40.90 -28.76 2.11
C ASP A 120 41.24 -27.93 0.89
N LEU A 121 40.26 -27.64 0.05
CA LEU A 121 40.43 -26.81 -1.16
C LEU A 121 41.06 -25.44 -0.87
N ILE A 122 40.77 -24.86 0.30
CA ILE A 122 41.24 -23.53 0.69
C ILE A 122 42.16 -23.56 1.91
N GLY A 123 42.51 -24.74 2.43
CA GLY A 123 43.31 -24.87 3.65
C GLY A 123 42.59 -24.30 4.88
N ALA A 124 41.28 -24.54 5.02
CA ALA A 124 40.45 -23.97 6.08
C ALA A 124 39.67 -25.01 6.87
N ALA A 125 39.10 -24.59 8.00
CA ALA A 125 38.16 -25.37 8.79
C ALA A 125 36.90 -24.52 9.08
N ALA A 126 35.73 -25.10 8.84
CA ALA A 126 34.47 -24.57 9.37
C ALA A 126 34.35 -24.98 10.84
N VAL A 127 34.23 -24.00 11.72
CA VAL A 127 34.30 -24.18 13.17
C VAL A 127 33.14 -23.51 13.86
N ASP A 128 32.93 -23.95 15.08
CA ASP A 128 31.98 -23.43 16.03
C ASP A 128 32.73 -22.98 17.28
N VAL A 129 32.62 -21.69 17.61
CA VAL A 129 33.39 -21.09 18.70
C VAL A 129 32.48 -20.22 19.55
N PRO A 130 32.48 -20.34 20.88
CA PRO A 130 31.83 -19.36 21.75
C PRO A 130 32.44 -17.97 21.53
N ALA A 131 31.62 -16.94 21.34
CA ALA A 131 32.07 -15.63 20.89
C ALA A 131 33.15 -15.03 21.82
N ALA A 132 33.05 -15.26 23.13
CA ALA A 132 34.07 -14.88 24.11
C ALA A 132 35.49 -15.37 23.79
N ARG A 133 35.64 -16.49 23.07
CA ARG A 133 36.93 -17.12 22.74
C ARG A 133 37.50 -16.64 21.40
N LEU A 134 36.78 -15.83 20.62
CA LEU A 134 37.24 -15.33 19.32
C LEU A 134 38.55 -14.54 19.43
N LYS A 135 38.69 -13.72 20.48
CA LYS A 135 39.92 -12.94 20.75
C LYS A 135 41.14 -13.84 21.03
N GLU A 136 40.94 -15.04 21.56
CA GLU A 136 42.04 -16.00 21.80
C GLU A 136 42.50 -16.63 20.48
N ILE A 137 41.57 -16.97 19.59
CA ILE A 137 41.89 -17.51 18.25
C ILE A 137 42.59 -16.44 17.40
N ALA A 138 42.13 -15.19 17.45
CA ALA A 138 42.71 -14.09 16.69
C ALA A 138 44.18 -13.78 17.03
N LYS A 139 44.68 -14.24 18.19
CA LYS A 139 46.09 -14.12 18.59
C LYS A 139 47.01 -15.12 17.87
N ASN A 140 46.46 -16.21 17.34
CA ASN A 140 47.21 -17.15 16.54
C ASN A 140 47.56 -16.48 15.21
N PRO A 141 48.84 -16.28 14.87
CA PRO A 141 49.22 -15.49 13.71
C PRO A 141 49.04 -16.26 12.40
N GLY A 142 48.77 -15.54 11.31
CA GLY A 142 48.65 -16.08 9.97
C GLY A 142 47.30 -16.75 9.65
N LEU A 143 46.25 -16.43 10.42
CA LEU A 143 44.90 -16.89 10.16
C LEU A 143 44.07 -15.85 9.41
N THR A 144 43.09 -16.32 8.65
CA THR A 144 41.98 -15.51 8.13
C THR A 144 40.70 -16.06 8.74
N ILE A 145 39.97 -15.24 9.50
CA ILE A 145 38.77 -15.64 10.23
C ILE A 145 37.57 -14.90 9.65
N THR A 146 36.63 -15.62 9.06
CA THR A 146 35.38 -15.09 8.50
C THR A 146 34.17 -15.80 9.11
N ALA A 147 32.97 -15.24 8.94
CA ALA A 147 31.74 -15.94 9.29
C ALA A 147 31.49 -17.11 8.31
N ASP A 148 30.97 -18.23 8.82
CA ASP A 148 30.31 -19.26 8.01
C ASP A 148 28.85 -18.84 7.83
N ALA A 149 28.63 -17.91 6.90
CA ALA A 149 27.32 -17.32 6.68
C ALA A 149 26.41 -18.29 5.91
N PRO A 150 25.10 -18.33 6.21
CA PRO A 150 24.15 -19.11 5.41
C PRO A 150 24.15 -18.62 3.96
N ILE A 151 24.31 -19.54 3.02
CA ILE A 151 24.17 -19.26 1.59
C ILE A 151 22.69 -19.33 1.21
N LYS A 152 22.14 -18.23 0.67
CA LYS A 152 20.77 -18.19 0.13
C LYS A 152 20.75 -18.75 -1.29
N LEU A 153 19.71 -19.51 -1.63
CA LEU A 153 19.43 -19.90 -3.02
C LEU A 153 19.23 -18.63 -3.86
N SER A 154 20.09 -18.41 -4.86
CA SER A 154 19.90 -17.37 -5.87
C SER A 154 19.20 -17.97 -7.09
N GLY A 155 17.95 -18.38 -6.91
CA GLY A 155 17.02 -18.59 -8.02
C GLY A 155 16.04 -17.43 -8.02
N THR A 156 16.13 -16.53 -9.00
CA THR A 156 15.08 -15.52 -9.21
C THR A 156 13.85 -16.27 -9.71
N VAL A 157 13.01 -16.73 -8.80
CA VAL A 157 11.66 -17.19 -9.16
C VAL A 157 10.93 -15.96 -9.66
N ALA A 158 10.31 -16.04 -10.84
CA ALA A 158 9.44 -14.98 -11.31
C ALA A 158 8.38 -14.70 -10.24
N PRO A 159 8.00 -13.43 -9.99
CA PRO A 159 6.87 -13.16 -9.10
C PRO A 159 5.64 -13.94 -9.56
N TYR A 160 4.96 -14.58 -8.62
CA TYR A 160 3.66 -15.23 -8.86
C TYR A 160 2.78 -15.10 -7.63
N SER A 161 1.46 -15.11 -7.84
CA SER A 161 0.47 -15.21 -6.77
C SER A 161 -0.33 -16.49 -6.90
N ASN A 162 -0.80 -17.01 -5.78
CA ASN A 162 -1.77 -18.11 -5.72
C ASN A 162 -3.22 -17.62 -5.86
N GLU A 163 -3.44 -16.31 -5.76
CA GLU A 163 -4.74 -15.66 -5.95
C GLU A 163 -5.00 -15.34 -7.42
N MET A 164 -6.29 -15.25 -7.80
CA MET A 164 -6.70 -14.97 -9.18
C MET A 164 -6.57 -13.52 -9.60
N TRP A 165 -6.76 -12.58 -8.66
CA TRP A 165 -6.83 -11.15 -8.95
C TRP A 165 -5.66 -10.58 -9.76
N PRO A 166 -4.37 -11.00 -9.60
CA PRO A 166 -3.29 -10.39 -10.39
C PRO A 166 -3.38 -10.76 -11.87
N TYR A 167 -3.97 -11.92 -12.17
CA TYR A 167 -4.06 -12.44 -13.53
C TYR A 167 -5.31 -11.91 -14.23
N GLU A 168 -6.44 -11.87 -13.52
CA GLU A 168 -7.72 -11.35 -14.02
C GLU A 168 -7.68 -9.82 -14.24
N SER A 169 -7.00 -9.06 -13.36
CA SER A 169 -6.72 -7.63 -13.58
C SER A 169 -5.62 -7.37 -14.63
N GLY A 170 -4.90 -8.41 -15.06
CA GLY A 170 -3.78 -8.31 -16.02
C GLY A 170 -2.45 -7.83 -15.44
N VAL A 171 -2.37 -7.54 -14.15
CA VAL A 171 -1.15 -7.00 -13.50
C VAL A 171 0.02 -7.99 -13.53
N ALA A 172 -0.26 -9.29 -13.47
CA ALA A 172 0.76 -10.34 -13.56
C ALA A 172 1.59 -10.26 -14.85
N LYS A 173 0.98 -9.81 -15.96
CA LYS A 173 1.69 -9.59 -17.24
C LYS A 173 2.73 -8.47 -17.14
N LEU A 174 2.61 -7.58 -16.15
CA LEU A 174 3.51 -6.44 -15.98
C LEU A 174 4.77 -6.76 -15.17
N TRP A 175 4.80 -7.88 -14.43
CA TRP A 175 5.93 -8.28 -13.58
C TRP A 175 7.21 -8.59 -14.37
N GLY A 176 7.06 -9.03 -15.62
CA GLY A 176 8.15 -9.53 -16.46
C GLY A 176 8.62 -10.92 -16.04
N THR A 177 9.74 -11.36 -16.60
CA THR A 177 10.36 -12.67 -16.32
C THR A 177 11.80 -12.49 -15.85
N PRO A 178 12.45 -13.50 -15.26
CA PRO A 178 13.87 -13.41 -14.93
C PRO A 178 14.77 -13.07 -16.14
N ALA A 179 14.37 -13.46 -17.35
CA ALA A 179 15.08 -13.16 -18.59
C ALA A 179 14.75 -11.76 -19.16
N SER A 180 13.59 -11.20 -18.79
CA SER A 180 13.13 -9.87 -19.20
C SER A 180 12.34 -9.24 -18.04
N PRO A 181 13.03 -8.74 -17.01
CA PRO A 181 12.36 -8.20 -15.83
C PRO A 181 11.52 -6.98 -16.20
N GLY A 182 10.43 -6.75 -15.46
CA GLY A 182 9.68 -5.50 -15.56
C GLY A 182 10.60 -4.28 -15.33
N PRO A 183 10.22 -3.09 -15.84
CA PRO A 183 11.05 -1.91 -15.69
C PRO A 183 11.28 -1.58 -14.21
N ALA A 184 12.43 -1.01 -13.91
CA ALA A 184 12.69 -0.47 -12.57
C ALA A 184 11.65 0.61 -12.27
N THR A 185 10.88 0.41 -11.20
CA THR A 185 9.80 1.32 -10.82
C THR A 185 10.25 2.35 -9.81
N GLY A 186 9.37 3.30 -9.50
CA GLY A 186 9.57 4.27 -8.42
C GLY A 186 9.19 3.72 -7.05
N THR A 187 8.87 4.65 -6.15
CA THR A 187 8.40 4.37 -4.80
C THR A 187 6.88 4.60 -4.72
N ILE A 188 6.16 3.65 -4.10
CA ILE A 188 4.77 3.82 -3.66
C ILE A 188 4.81 4.26 -2.19
N ALA A 189 4.20 5.40 -1.88
CA ALA A 189 3.91 5.78 -0.51
C ALA A 189 2.60 5.12 -0.06
N ILE A 190 2.65 4.38 1.04
CA ILE A 190 1.48 3.78 1.68
C ILE A 190 1.17 4.62 2.90
N VAL A 191 0.11 5.41 2.84
CA VAL A 191 -0.35 6.28 3.94
C VAL A 191 -1.42 5.52 4.72
N ASP A 192 -1.01 4.89 5.82
CA ASP A 192 -1.82 3.89 6.53
C ASP A 192 -1.34 3.74 7.99
N SER A 193 -1.45 2.54 8.57
CA SER A 193 -1.07 2.19 9.95
C SER A 193 0.40 1.76 10.14
N GLY A 194 1.23 1.99 9.12
CA GLY A 194 2.62 1.53 9.09
C GLY A 194 2.80 0.19 8.38
N ILE A 195 4.01 -0.35 8.40
CA ILE A 195 4.34 -1.64 7.76
C ILE A 195 5.31 -2.43 8.64
N ASP A 196 5.04 -3.72 8.86
CA ASP A 196 6.06 -4.66 9.31
C ASP A 196 7.06 -4.95 8.18
N ALA A 197 8.10 -4.11 8.11
CA ALA A 197 9.12 -4.18 7.08
C ALA A 197 9.95 -5.48 7.14
N THR A 198 9.93 -6.22 8.25
CA THR A 198 10.80 -7.40 8.43
C THR A 198 10.33 -8.64 7.66
N ARG A 199 9.14 -8.56 7.07
CA ARG A 199 8.50 -9.64 6.36
C ARG A 199 9.22 -10.01 5.05
N ALA A 200 9.13 -11.29 4.70
CA ALA A 200 9.60 -11.81 3.42
C ALA A 200 8.89 -11.15 2.22
N ASP A 201 7.63 -10.75 2.42
CA ASP A 201 6.81 -10.00 1.45
C ASP A 201 7.49 -8.74 0.95
N PHE A 202 8.37 -8.16 1.76
CA PHE A 202 9.09 -6.93 1.45
C PHE A 202 10.60 -7.12 1.38
N ASP A 203 11.05 -8.33 0.99
CA ASP A 203 12.45 -8.72 0.89
C ASP A 203 13.21 -8.55 2.22
N GLY A 204 12.53 -8.85 3.34
CA GLY A 204 13.09 -8.64 4.68
C GLY A 204 13.46 -7.20 4.97
N GLY A 205 12.78 -6.25 4.32
CA GLY A 205 13.01 -4.81 4.43
C GLY A 205 13.89 -4.23 3.33
N GLY A 206 14.43 -5.05 2.41
CA GLY A 206 15.33 -4.61 1.35
C GLY A 206 14.73 -3.57 0.40
N ARG A 207 13.40 -3.55 0.26
CA ARG A 207 12.65 -2.60 -0.58
C ARG A 207 11.87 -1.54 0.20
N VAL A 208 11.83 -1.66 1.53
CA VAL A 208 11.06 -0.77 2.40
C VAL A 208 11.95 0.37 2.89
N LEU A 209 11.53 1.60 2.62
CA LEU A 209 12.20 2.79 3.12
C LEU A 209 11.93 2.98 4.60
N PRO A 210 12.79 3.76 5.31
CA PRO A 210 12.54 4.06 6.71
C PRO A 210 11.12 4.58 6.90
N GLN A 211 10.36 3.92 7.78
CA GLN A 211 9.00 4.30 8.12
C GLN A 211 8.97 5.72 8.68
N VAL A 212 7.93 6.46 8.29
CA VAL A 212 7.64 7.79 8.79
C VAL A 212 6.39 7.71 9.66
N THR A 213 6.56 7.75 10.98
CA THR A 213 5.42 7.79 11.91
C THR A 213 5.02 9.24 12.16
N LEU A 214 3.79 9.57 11.77
CA LEU A 214 3.16 10.88 11.87
C LEU A 214 1.89 10.86 12.73
N THR A 215 1.38 9.68 13.09
CA THR A 215 0.24 9.59 14.01
C THR A 215 0.52 10.33 15.32
N SER A 216 -0.43 11.16 15.69
CA SER A 216 -0.47 11.84 17.00
C SER A 216 -1.28 11.06 18.04
N ARG A 217 -1.85 9.92 17.64
CA ARG A 217 -2.71 9.08 18.45
C ARG A 217 -1.94 7.91 19.08
N THR A 218 -2.51 7.38 20.16
CA THR A 218 -1.92 6.28 20.93
C THR A 218 -3.02 5.32 21.39
N PRO A 219 -2.74 4.00 21.52
CA PRO A 219 -1.44 3.36 21.36
C PRO A 219 -0.96 3.28 19.90
N ASN A 220 0.35 3.30 19.68
CA ASN A 220 0.96 3.06 18.38
C ASN A 220 2.19 2.14 18.56
N SER A 221 2.02 0.87 18.23
CA SER A 221 3.03 -0.16 18.36
C SER A 221 4.04 -0.08 17.21
N PRO A 222 5.34 -0.35 17.45
CA PRO A 222 6.36 -0.21 16.41
C PRO A 222 6.10 -1.06 15.15
N GLY A 223 6.40 -0.50 13.98
CA GLY A 223 6.16 -1.16 12.70
C GLY A 223 4.72 -0.92 12.26
N ASP A 224 3.86 -1.90 12.49
CA ASP A 224 2.44 -1.82 12.20
C ASP A 224 1.64 -2.52 13.30
N GLY A 225 1.10 -1.72 14.23
CA GLY A 225 0.32 -2.24 15.35
C GLY A 225 -1.11 -2.62 15.00
N ARG A 226 -1.71 -1.96 13.99
CA ARG A 226 -3.07 -2.27 13.52
C ARG A 226 -3.07 -3.49 12.60
N GLY A 227 -2.14 -3.57 11.65
CA GLY A 227 -1.96 -4.64 10.67
C GLY A 227 -2.47 -4.32 9.27
N HIS A 228 -3.31 -3.28 9.12
CA HIS A 228 -3.95 -2.92 7.87
C HIS A 228 -2.93 -2.41 6.83
N GLY A 229 -1.95 -1.61 7.26
CA GLY A 229 -0.96 -1.02 6.35
C GLY A 229 0.00 -2.07 5.76
N THR A 230 0.38 -3.07 6.54
CA THR A 230 1.13 -4.24 6.06
C THR A 230 0.33 -5.01 5.01
N PHE A 231 -0.98 -5.18 5.24
CA PHE A 231 -1.87 -5.86 4.30
C PHE A 231 -1.94 -5.08 2.98
N VAL A 232 -2.27 -3.79 3.04
CA VAL A 232 -2.35 -2.88 1.88
C VAL A 232 -1.03 -2.88 1.11
N ALA A 233 0.10 -2.77 1.80
CA ALA A 233 1.43 -2.79 1.17
C ALA A 233 1.74 -4.12 0.48
N SER A 234 1.26 -5.24 1.01
CA SER A 234 1.45 -6.56 0.39
C SER A 234 0.67 -6.70 -0.92
N ILE A 235 -0.56 -6.20 -1.00
CA ILE A 235 -1.34 -6.17 -2.24
C ILE A 235 -0.69 -5.21 -3.24
N ALA A 236 -0.18 -4.05 -2.79
CA ALA A 236 0.47 -3.09 -3.68
C ALA A 236 1.80 -3.60 -4.25
N ALA A 237 2.64 -4.23 -3.42
CA ALA A 237 4.05 -4.45 -3.74
C ALA A 237 4.71 -5.65 -3.03
N GLY A 238 3.93 -6.63 -2.57
CA GLY A 238 4.43 -7.90 -2.05
C GLY A 238 5.25 -8.66 -3.09
N SER A 239 6.35 -9.29 -2.66
CA SER A 239 7.25 -10.06 -3.54
C SER A 239 7.43 -11.51 -3.14
N THR A 240 6.74 -11.98 -2.09
CA THR A 240 6.82 -13.40 -1.70
C THR A 240 6.23 -14.26 -2.81
N PRO A 241 6.93 -15.31 -3.27
CA PRO A 241 6.36 -16.29 -4.18
C PRO A 241 5.05 -16.87 -3.63
N GLY A 242 3.97 -16.78 -4.39
CA GLY A 242 2.61 -17.16 -3.97
C GLY A 242 1.75 -16.01 -3.44
N HIS A 243 2.35 -14.84 -3.16
CA HIS A 243 1.68 -13.64 -2.65
C HIS A 243 2.21 -12.37 -3.33
N ALA A 244 2.57 -12.46 -4.61
CA ALA A 244 3.04 -11.30 -5.35
C ALA A 244 1.92 -10.26 -5.51
N GLY A 245 2.20 -9.02 -5.11
CA GLY A 245 1.32 -7.87 -5.26
C GLY A 245 1.39 -7.25 -6.66
N ALA A 246 0.78 -6.07 -6.82
CA ALA A 246 0.64 -5.45 -8.13
C ALA A 246 1.99 -4.97 -8.71
N ALA A 247 2.89 -4.46 -7.87
CA ALA A 247 4.24 -4.05 -8.23
C ALA A 247 5.32 -4.71 -7.34
N PRO A 248 5.63 -6.00 -7.51
CA PRO A 248 6.52 -6.77 -6.62
C PRO A 248 7.94 -6.22 -6.53
N ASN A 249 8.39 -5.45 -7.52
CA ASN A 249 9.73 -4.87 -7.56
C ASN A 249 9.77 -3.42 -7.04
N ALA A 250 8.64 -2.86 -6.60
CA ALA A 250 8.57 -1.48 -6.17
C ALA A 250 9.29 -1.23 -4.85
N ARG A 251 9.80 0.00 -4.68
CA ARG A 251 10.16 0.51 -3.35
C ARG A 251 8.89 0.95 -2.63
N ILE A 252 8.86 0.78 -1.32
CA ILE A 252 7.71 1.12 -0.49
C ILE A 252 8.14 2.16 0.53
N LEU A 253 7.39 3.26 0.64
CA LEU A 253 7.54 4.24 1.72
C LEU A 253 6.38 4.05 2.70
N PRO A 254 6.61 3.50 3.89
CA PRO A 254 5.59 3.42 4.94
C PRO A 254 5.40 4.80 5.57
N ILE A 255 4.16 5.28 5.61
CA ILE A 255 3.79 6.47 6.37
C ILE A 255 2.65 6.09 7.31
N ASP A 256 2.97 6.04 8.59
CA ASP A 256 2.09 5.62 9.66
C ASP A 256 1.34 6.83 10.24
N VAL A 257 0.04 6.91 9.98
CA VAL A 257 -0.88 8.00 10.36
C VAL A 257 -1.99 7.53 11.30
N MET A 258 -2.04 6.24 11.65
CA MET A 258 -3.10 5.65 12.47
C MET A 258 -2.58 5.23 13.85
N ASP A 259 -3.49 5.02 14.80
CA ASP A 259 -3.19 4.25 16.02
C ASP A 259 -3.44 2.76 15.81
N ASP A 260 -3.13 1.93 16.83
CA ASP A 260 -3.31 0.48 16.78
C ASP A 260 -4.79 0.05 16.64
N THR A 261 -5.74 1.00 16.67
CA THR A 261 -7.18 0.76 16.47
C THR A 261 -7.65 1.18 15.06
N GLY A 262 -6.74 1.61 14.18
CA GLY A 262 -7.06 2.05 12.82
C GLY A 262 -7.54 3.50 12.72
N THR A 263 -7.53 4.26 13.82
CA THR A 263 -8.00 5.64 13.79
C THR A 263 -6.87 6.61 13.44
N ALA A 264 -7.09 7.49 12.47
CA ALA A 264 -6.20 8.61 12.12
C ALA A 264 -6.87 9.97 12.39
N LEU A 265 -6.06 11.02 12.55
CA LEU A 265 -6.54 12.41 12.43
C LEU A 265 -6.26 12.93 11.02
N THR A 266 -7.19 13.71 10.46
CA THR A 266 -7.00 14.38 9.15
C THR A 266 -5.71 15.20 9.09
N SER A 267 -5.30 15.83 10.21
CA SER A 267 -4.02 16.56 10.30
C SER A 267 -2.80 15.69 10.02
N ASP A 268 -2.82 14.44 10.45
CA ASP A 268 -1.69 13.51 10.37
C ASP A 268 -1.58 12.99 8.92
N VAL A 269 -2.73 12.76 8.27
CA VAL A 269 -2.81 12.44 6.83
C VAL A 269 -2.36 13.62 5.96
N ILE A 270 -2.73 14.86 6.30
CA ILE A 270 -2.23 16.06 5.62
C ILE A 270 -0.71 16.22 5.82
N ALA A 271 -0.19 15.92 7.01
CA ALA A 271 1.25 15.91 7.27
C ALA A 271 1.97 14.86 6.42
N ALA A 272 1.35 13.70 6.19
CA ALA A 272 1.86 12.69 5.26
C ALA A 272 1.96 13.22 3.82
N CYS A 273 0.93 13.92 3.33
CA CYS A 273 0.97 14.58 2.02
C CYS A 273 2.13 15.59 1.94
N SER A 274 2.32 16.40 2.97
CA SER A 274 3.44 17.34 3.05
C SER A 274 4.80 16.63 2.99
N TYR A 275 4.97 15.53 3.73
CA TYR A 275 6.20 14.73 3.71
C TYR A 275 6.46 14.14 2.32
N ILE A 276 5.43 13.56 1.68
CA ILE A 276 5.54 13.01 0.33
C ILE A 276 5.99 14.10 -0.65
N LEU A 277 5.32 15.25 -0.66
CA LEU A 277 5.62 16.34 -1.58
C LEU A 277 7.06 16.84 -1.44
N GLN A 278 7.53 17.01 -0.19
CA GLN A 278 8.89 17.47 0.10
C GLN A 278 9.97 16.46 -0.30
N ASN A 279 9.66 15.16 -0.23
CA ASN A 279 10.63 14.09 -0.46
C ASN A 279 10.47 13.39 -1.82
N ARG A 280 9.46 13.74 -2.62
CA ARG A 280 9.09 13.02 -3.85
C ARG A 280 10.26 12.81 -4.81
N THR A 281 11.10 13.82 -5.00
CA THR A 281 12.24 13.73 -5.93
C THR A 281 13.37 12.90 -5.32
N ALA A 282 13.71 13.13 -4.05
CA ALA A 282 14.80 12.43 -3.36
C ALA A 282 14.52 10.93 -3.18
N LEU A 283 13.25 10.57 -2.92
CA LEU A 283 12.82 9.20 -2.71
C LEU A 283 12.18 8.57 -3.95
N ASN A 284 12.12 9.29 -5.08
CA ASN A 284 11.43 8.88 -6.31
C ASN A 284 9.99 8.40 -6.04
N ILE A 285 9.24 9.14 -5.24
CA ILE A 285 7.83 8.85 -4.93
C ILE A 285 7.01 9.22 -6.16
N ARG A 286 6.32 8.23 -6.72
CA ARG A 286 5.53 8.39 -7.96
C ARG A 286 4.05 8.12 -7.75
N VAL A 287 3.71 7.31 -6.75
CA VAL A 287 2.34 6.95 -6.39
C VAL A 287 2.16 7.08 -4.89
N ALA A 288 1.00 7.55 -4.44
CA ALA A 288 0.58 7.55 -3.04
C ALA A 288 -0.79 6.87 -2.92
N ASN A 289 -0.89 5.87 -2.05
CA ASN A 289 -2.11 5.10 -1.80
C ASN A 289 -2.70 5.49 -0.45
N PHE A 290 -3.98 5.86 -0.46
CA PHE A 290 -4.80 6.21 0.69
C PHE A 290 -5.95 5.20 0.78
N SER A 291 -5.68 4.09 1.46
CA SER A 291 -6.68 3.07 1.78
C SER A 291 -7.46 3.46 3.04
N LEU A 292 -7.93 4.71 3.06
CA LEU A 292 -8.60 5.36 4.18
C LEU A 292 -9.54 6.45 3.66
N HIS A 293 -10.44 6.92 4.51
CA HIS A 293 -11.22 8.12 4.24
C HIS A 293 -11.46 8.91 5.53
N SER A 294 -11.82 10.19 5.40
CA SER A 294 -12.27 11.01 6.52
C SER A 294 -13.66 10.56 6.99
N SER A 295 -14.05 10.93 8.20
CA SER A 295 -15.40 10.70 8.72
C SER A 295 -16.30 11.94 8.61
N ALA A 296 -15.80 13.00 7.96
CA ALA A 296 -16.49 14.29 7.82
C ALA A 296 -16.77 14.54 6.34
N GLN A 297 -18.05 14.60 6.00
CA GLN A 297 -18.51 14.92 4.65
C GLN A 297 -18.29 16.40 4.36
N ASN A 298 -17.75 16.69 3.18
CA ASN A 298 -17.47 18.04 2.74
C ASN A 298 -17.30 18.09 1.20
N HIS A 299 -17.45 19.29 0.64
CA HIS A 299 -17.14 19.57 -0.75
C HIS A 299 -15.62 19.52 -0.97
N PHE A 300 -15.16 18.94 -2.08
CA PHE A 300 -13.72 18.74 -2.32
C PHE A 300 -12.92 20.06 -2.28
N TYR A 301 -13.52 21.14 -2.78
CA TYR A 301 -12.86 22.45 -2.81
C TYR A 301 -12.79 23.14 -1.44
N ASN A 302 -13.50 22.64 -0.42
CA ASN A 302 -13.46 23.14 0.97
C ASN A 302 -12.75 22.16 1.92
N ASP A 303 -12.54 20.92 1.53
CA ASP A 303 -11.92 19.91 2.40
C ASP A 303 -10.38 20.05 2.40
N PRO A 304 -9.75 20.17 3.58
CA PRO A 304 -8.30 20.37 3.66
C PRO A 304 -7.50 19.12 3.28
N LEU A 305 -8.09 17.91 3.36
CA LEU A 305 -7.43 16.68 2.91
C LEU A 305 -7.48 16.58 1.38
N ASP A 306 -8.63 16.88 0.76
CA ASP A 306 -8.75 16.93 -0.71
C ASP A 306 -7.74 17.93 -1.29
N GLN A 307 -7.70 19.15 -0.75
CA GLN A 307 -6.70 20.14 -1.13
C GLN A 307 -5.25 19.66 -0.94
N ALA A 308 -4.98 18.81 0.06
CA ALA A 308 -3.64 18.28 0.29
C ALA A 308 -3.25 17.20 -0.73
N VAL A 309 -4.17 16.31 -1.11
CA VAL A 309 -3.92 15.29 -2.14
C VAL A 309 -3.86 15.89 -3.55
N GLU A 310 -4.60 16.96 -3.81
CA GLU A 310 -4.47 17.77 -5.03
C GLU A 310 -3.03 18.30 -5.19
N LYS A 311 -2.39 18.76 -4.11
CA LYS A 311 -0.98 19.21 -4.18
C LYS A 311 -0.02 18.09 -4.59
N LEU A 312 -0.30 16.85 -4.20
CA LEU A 312 0.46 15.69 -4.67
C LEU A 312 0.23 15.47 -6.16
N TRP A 313 -1.03 15.46 -6.58
CA TRP A 313 -1.46 15.27 -7.95
C TRP A 313 -0.79 16.27 -8.90
N PHE A 314 -0.94 17.57 -8.62
CA PHE A 314 -0.39 18.65 -9.45
C PHE A 314 1.15 18.68 -9.49
N ASN A 315 1.81 17.97 -8.56
CA ASN A 315 3.27 17.82 -8.53
C ASN A 315 3.75 16.46 -9.06
N GLY A 316 2.89 15.73 -9.78
CA GLY A 316 3.24 14.51 -10.51
C GLY A 316 3.33 13.26 -9.66
N VAL A 317 2.70 13.25 -8.47
CA VAL A 317 2.48 12.04 -7.67
C VAL A 317 1.06 11.56 -7.95
N PHE A 318 0.91 10.37 -8.50
CA PHE A 318 -0.40 9.78 -8.77
C PHE A 318 -1.04 9.35 -7.44
N VAL A 319 -2.21 9.90 -7.12
CA VAL A 319 -2.91 9.61 -5.86
C VAL A 319 -4.04 8.62 -6.12
N VAL A 320 -4.09 7.57 -5.29
CA VAL A 320 -5.15 6.56 -5.30
C VAL A 320 -5.86 6.55 -3.96
N ALA A 321 -7.19 6.60 -3.98
CA ALA A 321 -8.05 6.60 -2.81
C ALA A 321 -9.06 5.45 -2.88
N ALA A 322 -9.35 4.84 -1.73
CA ALA A 322 -10.46 3.91 -1.59
C ALA A 322 -11.81 4.67 -1.67
N ALA A 323 -12.82 4.10 -2.35
CA ALA A 323 -14.14 4.73 -2.43
C ALA A 323 -14.89 4.74 -1.08
N GLY A 324 -14.62 3.74 -0.22
CA GLY A 324 -15.26 3.54 1.06
C GLY A 324 -16.16 2.30 1.10
N ASN A 325 -16.44 1.84 2.32
CA ASN A 325 -17.11 0.56 2.59
C ASN A 325 -18.52 0.73 3.19
N TYR A 326 -19.15 1.89 2.94
CA TYR A 326 -20.48 2.26 3.42
C TYR A 326 -21.54 2.22 2.31
N GLY A 327 -21.25 1.51 1.21
CA GLY A 327 -22.18 1.28 0.12
C GLY A 327 -23.33 0.34 0.48
N SER A 328 -24.32 0.27 -0.41
CA SER A 328 -25.42 -0.69 -0.32
C SER A 328 -25.66 -1.36 -1.68
N ALA A 329 -26.08 -2.63 -1.64
CA ALA A 329 -26.51 -3.36 -2.83
C ALA A 329 -27.80 -2.80 -3.45
N THR A 330 -28.57 -1.98 -2.71
CA THR A 330 -29.89 -1.48 -3.13
C THR A 330 -29.85 -0.16 -3.89
N GLY A 331 -28.71 0.53 -3.95
CA GLY A 331 -28.61 1.81 -4.65
C GLY A 331 -27.30 2.57 -4.39
N PRO A 332 -27.11 3.72 -5.05
CA PRO A 332 -25.91 4.54 -4.86
C PRO A 332 -25.89 5.16 -3.46
N SER A 333 -24.77 4.98 -2.75
CA SER A 333 -24.49 5.65 -1.47
C SER A 333 -23.91 7.05 -1.65
N GLY A 334 -23.39 7.33 -2.84
CA GLY A 334 -22.43 8.40 -3.07
C GLY A 334 -21.03 8.02 -2.59
N VAL A 335 -20.07 8.86 -2.97
CA VAL A 335 -18.70 8.85 -2.42
C VAL A 335 -18.49 10.22 -1.80
N LEU A 336 -18.64 10.28 -0.47
CA LEU A 336 -18.93 11.53 0.24
C LEU A 336 -17.74 12.07 1.03
N TYR A 337 -16.69 11.29 1.19
CA TYR A 337 -15.58 11.58 2.10
C TYR A 337 -14.25 11.69 1.37
N ALA A 338 -13.43 12.63 1.83
CA ALA A 338 -12.05 12.81 1.41
C ALA A 338 -11.18 11.59 1.75
N PRO A 339 -10.20 11.21 0.92
CA PRO A 339 -9.87 11.80 -0.37
C PRO A 339 -10.67 11.20 -1.56
N GLY A 340 -11.63 10.30 -1.32
CA GLY A 340 -12.33 9.56 -2.37
C GLY A 340 -13.32 10.40 -3.20
N ASN A 341 -13.84 11.49 -2.63
CA ASN A 341 -14.73 12.46 -3.29
C ASN A 341 -13.99 13.47 -4.20
N ASP A 342 -12.66 13.60 -4.10
CA ASP A 342 -11.88 14.55 -4.90
C ASP A 342 -11.88 14.19 -6.40
N PRO A 343 -12.21 15.13 -7.32
CA PRO A 343 -12.35 14.84 -8.74
C PRO A 343 -11.02 14.58 -9.46
N PHE A 344 -9.88 15.04 -8.93
CA PHE A 344 -8.57 14.89 -9.57
C PHE A 344 -8.01 13.50 -9.34
N VAL A 345 -8.03 13.02 -8.10
CA VAL A 345 -7.42 11.73 -7.73
C VAL A 345 -8.15 10.53 -8.32
N MET A 346 -7.50 9.37 -8.30
CA MET A 346 -8.11 8.10 -8.72
C MET A 346 -8.83 7.45 -7.54
N THR A 347 -10.15 7.37 -7.60
CA THR A 347 -10.97 6.69 -6.59
C THR A 347 -11.36 5.29 -7.08
N VAL A 348 -11.18 4.29 -6.22
CA VAL A 348 -11.30 2.88 -6.60
C VAL A 348 -12.39 2.19 -5.79
N GLY A 349 -13.36 1.60 -6.50
CA GLY A 349 -14.37 0.71 -5.93
C GLY A 349 -13.89 -0.75 -5.89
N ALA A 350 -14.58 -1.59 -5.12
CA ALA A 350 -14.24 -3.00 -4.98
C ALA A 350 -15.11 -3.88 -5.90
N VAL A 351 -14.45 -4.75 -6.65
CA VAL A 351 -15.05 -5.82 -7.43
C VAL A 351 -14.92 -7.13 -6.66
N ASP A 352 -16.00 -7.91 -6.67
CA ASP A 352 -16.02 -9.32 -6.31
C ASP A 352 -15.88 -10.13 -7.60
N ILE A 353 -14.70 -10.75 -7.76
CA ILE A 353 -14.31 -11.48 -8.98
C ILE A 353 -14.86 -12.92 -9.03
N GLY A 354 -15.91 -13.20 -8.24
CA GLY A 354 -16.68 -14.46 -8.29
C GLY A 354 -15.92 -15.71 -7.86
N ASN A 355 -14.62 -15.59 -7.57
CA ASN A 355 -13.73 -16.71 -7.30
C ASN A 355 -13.76 -17.77 -8.42
N ARG A 356 -13.89 -17.35 -9.68
CA ARG A 356 -13.80 -18.21 -10.86
C ARG A 356 -12.95 -17.55 -11.95
N PRO A 357 -12.36 -18.31 -12.89
CA PRO A 357 -11.61 -17.75 -14.02
C PRO A 357 -12.46 -16.99 -15.04
N SER A 358 -13.76 -16.81 -14.77
CA SER A 358 -14.72 -16.22 -15.69
C SER A 358 -14.96 -14.77 -15.28
N LEU A 359 -14.90 -13.86 -16.25
CA LEU A 359 -15.26 -12.45 -16.04
C LEU A 359 -16.79 -12.23 -16.01
N ASN A 360 -17.57 -13.26 -16.34
CA ASN A 360 -19.01 -13.14 -16.52
C ASN A 360 -19.81 -13.18 -15.22
N ASP A 361 -19.17 -13.47 -14.09
CA ASP A 361 -19.78 -13.47 -12.75
C ASP A 361 -19.25 -12.34 -11.85
N ASP A 362 -18.32 -11.54 -12.36
CA ASP A 362 -17.81 -10.35 -11.69
C ASP A 362 -18.94 -9.36 -11.41
N LYS A 363 -18.92 -8.81 -10.20
CA LYS A 363 -19.93 -7.86 -9.71
C LYS A 363 -19.31 -6.89 -8.72
N THR A 364 -19.97 -5.77 -8.51
CA THR A 364 -19.58 -4.83 -7.46
C THR A 364 -19.73 -5.47 -6.09
N ALA A 365 -18.75 -5.29 -5.21
CA ALA A 365 -18.88 -5.68 -3.82
C ALA A 365 -20.03 -4.90 -3.16
N PRO A 366 -20.91 -5.57 -2.39
CA PRO A 366 -22.18 -4.98 -1.92
C PRO A 366 -22.01 -3.78 -0.98
N TRP A 367 -20.86 -3.68 -0.30
CA TRP A 367 -20.50 -2.59 0.61
C TRP A 367 -19.64 -1.51 -0.07
N SER A 368 -19.24 -1.67 -1.34
CA SER A 368 -18.43 -0.67 -2.06
C SER A 368 -19.25 0.59 -2.29
N ALA A 369 -18.77 1.73 -1.79
CA ALA A 369 -19.41 3.02 -2.01
C ALA A 369 -19.33 3.43 -3.49
N TRP A 370 -20.44 3.96 -4.02
CA TRP A 370 -20.53 4.41 -5.41
C TRP A 370 -21.70 5.40 -5.60
N GLY A 371 -21.65 6.16 -6.68
CA GLY A 371 -22.69 7.11 -7.07
C GLY A 371 -22.10 8.46 -7.43
N TYR A 372 -22.61 9.51 -6.79
CA TYR A 372 -22.13 10.88 -6.99
C TYR A 372 -21.59 11.47 -5.69
N THR A 373 -20.61 12.35 -5.82
CA THR A 373 -20.17 13.23 -4.73
C THR A 373 -21.19 14.35 -4.50
N GLU A 374 -21.05 15.13 -3.42
CA GLU A 374 -21.88 16.33 -3.19
C GLU A 374 -21.79 17.34 -4.35
N ASP A 375 -20.68 17.31 -5.07
CA ASP A 375 -20.37 18.22 -6.17
C ASP A 375 -20.81 17.68 -7.54
N GLY A 376 -21.45 16.51 -7.56
CA GLY A 376 -22.02 15.90 -8.77
C GLY A 376 -21.02 15.13 -9.63
N PHE A 377 -19.82 14.83 -9.12
CA PHE A 377 -18.87 13.96 -9.81
C PHE A 377 -19.26 12.50 -9.63
N SER A 378 -19.27 11.72 -10.71
CA SER A 378 -19.49 10.28 -10.61
C SER A 378 -18.23 9.60 -10.05
N LYS A 379 -18.41 8.76 -9.04
CA LYS A 379 -17.35 8.02 -8.35
C LYS A 379 -17.84 6.61 -7.99
N PRO A 380 -16.96 5.60 -7.91
CA PRO A 380 -15.52 5.63 -8.22
C PRO A 380 -15.24 5.83 -9.71
N GLU A 381 -14.00 6.13 -10.09
CA GLU A 381 -13.63 6.15 -11.51
C GLU A 381 -13.62 4.76 -12.14
N LEU A 382 -13.10 3.77 -11.42
CA LEU A 382 -13.07 2.37 -11.85
C LEU A 382 -13.13 1.42 -10.63
N GLY A 383 -13.45 0.17 -10.88
CA GLY A 383 -13.36 -0.92 -9.90
C GLY A 383 -12.04 -1.69 -10.02
N ALA A 384 -11.59 -2.30 -8.92
CA ALA A 384 -10.55 -3.32 -8.94
C ALA A 384 -10.88 -4.44 -7.96
N PRO A 385 -10.26 -5.63 -8.07
CA PRO A 385 -10.48 -6.72 -7.14
C PRO A 385 -10.23 -6.28 -5.69
N GLY A 386 -11.21 -6.49 -4.81
CA GLY A 386 -11.14 -6.01 -3.43
C GLY A 386 -11.90 -6.86 -2.43
N ARG A 387 -12.38 -8.04 -2.82
CA ARG A 387 -13.12 -8.96 -1.95
C ARG A 387 -12.40 -10.30 -1.88
N TYR A 388 -12.29 -10.85 -0.67
CA TYR A 388 -11.57 -12.10 -0.37
C TYR A 388 -10.10 -12.10 -0.80
N MET A 389 -9.44 -10.97 -0.54
CA MET A 389 -8.02 -10.79 -0.84
C MET A 389 -7.18 -11.41 0.27
N VAL A 390 -6.10 -12.08 -0.05
CA VAL A 390 -5.15 -12.64 0.93
C VAL A 390 -3.92 -11.74 1.02
N GLY A 391 -3.77 -11.07 2.15
CA GLY A 391 -2.69 -10.12 2.40
C GLY A 391 -1.84 -10.50 3.62
N ALA A 392 -0.63 -9.97 3.64
CA ALA A 392 0.29 -10.13 4.75
C ALA A 392 -0.16 -9.31 5.97
N VAL A 393 -0.04 -9.87 7.17
CA VAL A 393 -0.37 -9.16 8.42
C VAL A 393 0.66 -9.50 9.52
N PRO A 394 1.05 -8.57 10.40
CA PRO A 394 1.87 -8.90 11.56
C PRO A 394 1.08 -9.79 12.52
N ALA A 395 1.68 -10.88 13.01
CA ALA A 395 0.99 -11.83 13.89
C ALA A 395 0.56 -11.21 15.24
N SER A 396 1.20 -10.11 15.64
CA SER A 396 0.89 -9.35 16.86
C SER A 396 -0.08 -8.19 16.64
N ALA A 397 -0.56 -7.99 15.41
CA ALA A 397 -1.41 -6.86 15.09
C ALA A 397 -2.80 -6.98 15.75
N THR A 398 -3.39 -5.83 16.07
CA THR A 398 -4.74 -5.77 16.64
C THR A 398 -5.76 -6.43 15.70
N LEU A 399 -5.66 -6.20 14.38
CA LEU A 399 -6.54 -6.80 13.38
C LEU A 399 -6.55 -8.33 13.43
N THR A 400 -5.36 -8.95 13.58
CA THR A 400 -5.24 -10.41 13.74
C THR A 400 -5.93 -10.92 15.00
N SER A 401 -5.94 -10.12 16.07
CA SER A 401 -6.59 -10.47 17.33
C SER A 401 -8.11 -10.26 17.29
N GLU A 402 -8.58 -9.26 16.56
CA GLU A 402 -10.01 -8.92 16.39
C GLU A 402 -10.74 -9.82 15.40
N ARG A 403 -10.01 -10.39 14.43
CA ARG A 403 -10.54 -11.22 13.34
C ARG A 403 -9.75 -12.53 13.18
N PRO A 404 -9.63 -13.36 14.23
CA PRO A 404 -8.81 -14.58 14.18
C PRO A 404 -9.33 -15.62 13.18
N ASP A 405 -10.62 -15.57 12.86
CA ASP A 405 -11.31 -16.39 11.85
C ASP A 405 -10.92 -16.07 10.41
N HIS A 406 -10.39 -14.87 10.17
CA HIS A 406 -9.87 -14.45 8.87
C HIS A 406 -8.40 -14.81 8.65
N VAL A 407 -7.71 -15.39 9.66
CA VAL A 407 -6.31 -15.83 9.53
C VAL A 407 -6.25 -17.14 8.74
N VAL A 408 -5.80 -17.06 7.49
CA VAL A 408 -5.71 -18.22 6.59
C VAL A 408 -4.42 -19.00 6.72
N SER A 409 -3.34 -18.34 7.17
CA SER A 409 -2.06 -18.99 7.50
C SER A 409 -1.20 -18.08 8.39
N PRO A 410 -0.12 -18.56 9.01
CA PRO A 410 0.73 -17.72 9.86
C PRO A 410 1.21 -16.46 9.13
N GLY A 411 0.76 -15.31 9.63
CA GLY A 411 1.11 -14.00 9.08
C GLY A 411 0.36 -13.58 7.82
N TYR A 412 -0.76 -14.25 7.48
CA TYR A 412 -1.64 -13.85 6.37
C TYR A 412 -3.12 -13.93 6.77
N MET A 413 -3.91 -13.00 6.28
CA MET A 413 -5.37 -12.95 6.49
C MET A 413 -6.09 -12.82 5.15
N GLU A 414 -7.34 -13.27 5.10
CA GLU A 414 -8.27 -13.02 4.00
C GLU A 414 -9.26 -11.92 4.41
N LEU A 415 -9.19 -10.76 3.76
CA LEU A 415 -10.02 -9.59 4.06
C LEU A 415 -10.64 -9.01 2.78
N SER A 416 -11.69 -8.21 2.98
CA SER A 416 -12.37 -7.51 1.90
C SER A 416 -12.48 -6.02 2.21
N GLY A 417 -12.36 -5.17 1.20
CA GLY A 417 -12.40 -3.72 1.35
C GLY A 417 -12.00 -2.97 0.08
N THR A 418 -12.55 -1.77 -0.11
CA THR A 418 -12.03 -0.82 -1.11
C THR A 418 -10.59 -0.42 -0.80
N SER A 419 -10.19 -0.52 0.47
CA SER A 419 -8.82 -0.48 0.96
C SER A 419 -7.86 -1.48 0.31
N PHE A 420 -8.37 -2.60 -0.22
CA PHE A 420 -7.56 -3.62 -0.91
C PHE A 420 -7.68 -3.55 -2.43
N ALA A 421 -8.73 -2.92 -2.96
CA ALA A 421 -8.84 -2.58 -4.37
C ALA A 421 -7.92 -1.41 -4.77
N ALA A 422 -7.85 -0.36 -3.95
CA ALA A 422 -6.97 0.79 -4.16
C ALA A 422 -5.48 0.42 -4.40
N PRO A 423 -4.83 -0.44 -3.59
CA PRO A 423 -3.43 -0.80 -3.80
C PRO A 423 -3.17 -1.61 -5.08
N VAL A 424 -4.17 -2.33 -5.63
CA VAL A 424 -4.06 -2.98 -6.95
C VAL A 424 -3.86 -1.92 -8.04
N VAL A 425 -4.65 -0.85 -8.00
CA VAL A 425 -4.55 0.28 -8.93
C VAL A 425 -3.29 1.10 -8.67
N ALA A 426 -2.88 1.29 -7.42
CA ALA A 426 -1.66 2.01 -7.07
C ALA A 426 -0.40 1.31 -7.62
N GLY A 427 -0.28 -0.01 -7.44
CA GLY A 427 0.81 -0.79 -8.02
C GLY A 427 0.79 -0.77 -9.55
N THR A 428 -0.41 -0.85 -10.15
CA THR A 428 -0.57 -0.74 -11.61
C THR A 428 -0.13 0.62 -12.13
N ALA A 429 -0.59 1.72 -11.52
CA ALA A 429 -0.20 3.07 -11.92
C ALA A 429 1.32 3.27 -11.86
N LEU A 430 2.00 2.68 -10.85
CA LEU A 430 3.46 2.73 -10.78
C LEU A 430 4.12 2.01 -11.95
N GLN A 431 3.60 0.84 -12.34
CA GLN A 431 4.08 0.09 -13.50
C GLN A 431 3.86 0.88 -14.80
N LEU A 432 2.70 1.53 -14.96
CA LEU A 432 2.41 2.38 -16.12
C LEU A 432 3.36 3.58 -16.18
N ILE A 433 3.59 4.25 -15.06
CA ILE A 433 4.53 5.37 -14.96
C ILE A 433 5.96 4.95 -15.39
N ALA A 434 6.38 3.74 -15.04
CA ALA A 434 7.70 3.22 -15.41
C ALA A 434 7.79 2.87 -16.91
N ARG A 435 6.68 2.40 -17.51
CA ARG A 435 6.59 2.03 -18.94
C ARG A 435 6.38 3.23 -19.85
N HIS A 436 5.66 4.24 -19.36
CA HIS A 436 5.25 5.43 -20.09
C HIS A 436 5.73 6.70 -19.35
N PRO A 437 7.06 6.94 -19.28
CA PRO A 437 7.61 8.02 -18.47
C PRO A 437 7.22 9.43 -18.95
N SER A 438 6.69 9.57 -20.17
CA SER A 438 6.18 10.82 -20.73
C SER A 438 4.72 11.11 -20.41
N TRP A 439 3.96 10.15 -19.87
CA TRP A 439 2.56 10.39 -19.49
C TRP A 439 2.47 11.19 -18.19
N THR A 440 1.57 12.16 -18.16
CA THR A 440 1.20 12.87 -16.93
C THR A 440 0.33 11.98 -16.03
N VAL A 441 0.15 12.38 -14.76
CA VAL A 441 -0.76 11.67 -13.85
C VAL A 441 -2.21 11.65 -14.38
N ASP A 442 -2.66 12.71 -15.04
CA ASP A 442 -3.99 12.75 -15.66
C ASP A 442 -4.11 11.81 -16.86
N GLN A 443 -3.02 11.61 -17.60
CA GLN A 443 -2.96 10.65 -18.71
C GLN A 443 -2.89 9.22 -18.19
N ILE A 444 -2.22 8.96 -17.07
CA ILE A 444 -2.26 7.65 -16.40
C ILE A 444 -3.69 7.35 -15.94
N LYS A 445 -4.40 8.33 -15.34
CA LYS A 445 -5.82 8.21 -14.97
C LYS A 445 -6.68 7.92 -16.21
N GLY A 446 -6.48 8.70 -17.28
CA GLY A 446 -7.20 8.52 -18.53
C GLY A 446 -6.94 7.17 -19.20
N ALA A 447 -5.70 6.65 -19.16
CA ALA A 447 -5.37 5.33 -19.69
C ALA A 447 -6.10 4.24 -18.92
N LEU A 448 -6.02 4.26 -17.58
CA LEU A 448 -6.69 3.29 -16.71
C LEU A 448 -8.21 3.26 -16.94
N MET A 449 -8.84 4.43 -17.05
CA MET A 449 -10.27 4.54 -17.32
C MET A 449 -10.64 4.09 -18.74
N LEU A 450 -9.87 4.49 -19.75
CA LEU A 450 -10.15 4.17 -21.15
C LEU A 450 -10.03 2.68 -21.45
N THR A 451 -9.14 1.99 -20.75
CA THR A 451 -8.87 0.56 -20.97
C THR A 451 -9.60 -0.35 -19.99
N ALA A 452 -10.42 0.19 -19.09
CA ALA A 452 -11.19 -0.61 -18.15
C ALA A 452 -12.11 -1.59 -18.89
N LYS A 453 -12.27 -2.79 -18.34
CA LYS A 453 -13.15 -3.83 -18.87
C LYS A 453 -14.55 -3.71 -18.26
N THR A 454 -15.57 -4.08 -19.02
CA THR A 454 -16.97 -3.98 -18.55
C THR A 454 -17.27 -5.10 -17.55
N VAL A 455 -17.96 -4.75 -16.45
CA VAL A 455 -18.45 -5.73 -15.46
C VAL A 455 -19.95 -5.93 -15.69
N GLY A 456 -20.33 -7.02 -16.36
CA GLY A 456 -21.69 -7.22 -16.89
C GLY A 456 -22.79 -7.30 -15.82
N ASN A 457 -22.47 -7.76 -14.60
CA ASN A 457 -23.42 -7.90 -13.51
C ASN A 457 -23.33 -6.78 -12.46
N ALA A 458 -22.54 -5.74 -12.72
CA ALA A 458 -22.47 -4.58 -11.84
C ALA A 458 -23.61 -3.58 -12.17
N PRO A 459 -24.30 -3.01 -11.17
CA PRO A 459 -25.14 -1.84 -11.38
C PRO A 459 -24.37 -0.74 -12.11
N ARG A 460 -25.02 -0.05 -13.05
CA ARG A 460 -24.36 0.98 -13.87
C ARG A 460 -23.71 2.06 -12.97
N GLY A 461 -22.42 2.30 -13.18
CA GLY A 461 -21.63 3.29 -12.44
C GLY A 461 -21.10 2.80 -11.08
N SER A 462 -21.49 1.61 -10.62
CA SER A 462 -21.04 1.08 -9.33
C SER A 462 -19.57 0.62 -9.30
N VAL A 463 -18.99 0.38 -10.47
CA VAL A 463 -17.54 0.20 -10.71
C VAL A 463 -16.99 1.32 -11.60
N GLY A 464 -17.61 2.51 -11.58
CA GLY A 464 -17.23 3.61 -12.46
C GLY A 464 -17.36 3.24 -13.94
N VAL A 465 -16.28 3.43 -14.71
CA VAL A 465 -16.24 3.09 -16.13
C VAL A 465 -15.99 1.60 -16.41
N GLY A 466 -15.68 0.80 -15.39
CA GLY A 466 -15.38 -0.62 -15.52
C GLY A 466 -14.35 -1.10 -14.51
N GLU A 467 -13.95 -2.36 -14.61
CA GLU A 467 -12.87 -2.93 -13.83
C GLU A 467 -11.50 -2.69 -14.47
N LEU A 468 -10.46 -2.59 -13.65
CA LEU A 468 -9.08 -2.47 -14.07
C LEU A 468 -8.68 -3.55 -15.10
N ASN A 469 -8.06 -3.12 -16.20
CA ASN A 469 -7.28 -3.97 -17.10
C ASN A 469 -5.88 -3.38 -17.27
N ALA A 470 -4.95 -3.85 -16.43
CA ALA A 470 -3.59 -3.34 -16.33
C ALA A 470 -2.74 -3.66 -17.57
N ALA A 471 -2.94 -4.84 -18.17
CA ALA A 471 -2.24 -5.25 -19.38
C ALA A 471 -2.59 -4.32 -20.55
N ARG A 472 -3.90 -4.08 -20.77
CA ARG A 472 -4.40 -3.19 -21.82
C ARG A 472 -3.95 -1.74 -21.60
N ALA A 473 -3.96 -1.26 -20.36
CA ALA A 473 -3.45 0.07 -20.01
C ALA A 473 -1.94 0.21 -20.34
N ALA A 474 -1.16 -0.83 -20.06
CA ALA A 474 0.29 -0.83 -20.29
C ALA A 474 0.66 -0.89 -21.78
N GLU A 475 -0.18 -1.50 -22.61
CA GLU A 475 0.05 -1.65 -24.06
C GLU A 475 -0.65 -0.58 -24.90
N TYR A 476 -1.34 0.38 -24.27
CA TYR A 476 -1.98 1.48 -24.97
C TYR A 476 -0.93 2.31 -25.74
N GLY A 477 -0.94 2.19 -27.07
CA GLY A 477 0.04 2.81 -27.97
C GLY A 477 -0.24 4.28 -28.31
N GLY A 478 -1.38 4.82 -27.86
CA GLY A 478 -1.77 6.21 -28.09
C GLY A 478 -1.25 7.19 -27.04
N THR A 479 -1.66 8.45 -27.16
CA THR A 479 -1.54 9.43 -26.06
C THR A 479 -2.86 9.43 -25.28
N PRO A 480 -2.88 8.97 -24.02
CA PRO A 480 -4.13 8.91 -23.27
C PRO A 480 -4.74 10.30 -23.09
N PRO A 481 -6.08 10.40 -22.98
CA PRO A 481 -6.73 11.66 -22.66
C PRO A 481 -6.35 12.11 -21.24
N ASN A 482 -6.41 13.42 -21.02
CA ASN A 482 -6.43 13.97 -19.67
C ASN A 482 -7.86 13.84 -19.11
N ALA A 483 -8.04 12.96 -18.12
CA ALA A 483 -9.34 12.71 -17.48
C ALA A 483 -9.88 13.93 -16.70
N ASN A 484 -9.00 14.82 -16.24
CA ASN A 484 -9.32 15.99 -15.42
C ASN A 484 -9.47 17.28 -16.24
N ARG A 485 -9.37 17.21 -17.58
CA ARG A 485 -9.38 18.38 -18.48
C ARG A 485 -10.56 19.34 -18.23
N ALA A 486 -11.71 18.84 -17.82
CA ALA A 486 -12.90 19.65 -17.55
C ALA A 486 -12.76 20.53 -16.29
N VAL A 487 -12.01 20.06 -15.29
CA VAL A 487 -11.77 20.76 -14.02
C VAL A 487 -10.46 21.54 -14.02
N ASP A 488 -9.49 21.19 -14.88
CA ASP A 488 -8.20 21.89 -15.01
C ASP A 488 -8.32 23.39 -15.32
N LYS A 489 -9.40 23.79 -16.01
CA LYS A 489 -9.64 25.21 -16.34
C LYS A 489 -9.87 26.10 -15.11
N PHE A 490 -10.08 25.49 -13.94
CA PHE A 490 -10.23 26.18 -12.66
C PHE A 490 -8.94 26.14 -11.83
N LEU A 491 -7.83 25.65 -12.38
CA LEU A 491 -6.55 25.69 -11.68
C LEU A 491 -5.89 27.06 -11.83
N VAL A 492 -5.46 27.61 -10.69
CA VAL A 492 -4.72 28.87 -10.60
C VAL A 492 -3.44 28.66 -9.79
N PRO A 493 -2.36 29.40 -10.06
CA PRO A 493 -1.18 29.39 -9.20
C PRO A 493 -1.50 29.93 -7.79
N ASP A 494 -1.04 29.23 -6.77
CA ASP A 494 -1.07 29.70 -5.39
C ASP A 494 0.08 30.66 -5.06
N ALA A 495 0.11 31.15 -3.82
CA ALA A 495 1.15 32.07 -3.35
C ALA A 495 2.57 31.47 -3.39
N ALA A 496 2.71 30.15 -3.40
CA ALA A 496 3.98 29.43 -3.53
C ALA A 496 4.31 29.07 -4.99
N GLY A 497 3.46 29.44 -5.96
CA GLY A 497 3.61 29.14 -7.38
C GLY A 497 3.22 27.72 -7.78
N SER A 498 2.65 26.93 -6.86
CA SER A 498 2.08 25.61 -7.17
C SER A 498 0.63 25.76 -7.65
N LEU A 499 0.09 24.79 -8.38
CA LEU A 499 -1.31 24.83 -8.77
C LEU A 499 -2.24 24.62 -7.56
N SER A 500 -3.38 25.29 -7.58
CA SER A 500 -4.49 25.15 -6.62
C SER A 500 -5.82 25.30 -7.35
N PHE A 501 -6.86 24.67 -6.83
CA PHE A 501 -8.21 24.81 -7.34
C PHE A 501 -8.84 26.16 -6.97
N ASP A 502 -9.33 26.91 -7.95
CA ASP A 502 -10.09 28.15 -7.78
C ASP A 502 -11.57 27.82 -7.57
N SER A 503 -11.92 27.62 -6.30
CA SER A 503 -13.29 27.34 -5.88
C SER A 503 -14.27 28.47 -6.21
N ALA A 504 -13.81 29.73 -6.28
CA ALA A 504 -14.67 30.87 -6.60
C ALA A 504 -15.06 30.86 -8.08
N SER A 505 -14.09 30.61 -8.97
CA SER A 505 -14.35 30.46 -10.40
C SER A 505 -15.19 29.23 -10.71
N TRP A 506 -14.92 28.09 -10.05
CA TRP A 506 -15.76 26.89 -10.14
C TRP A 506 -17.20 27.17 -9.74
N ASN A 507 -17.42 27.72 -8.54
CA ASN A 507 -18.75 28.02 -8.03
C ASN A 507 -19.51 29.01 -8.93
N THR A 508 -18.81 29.97 -9.52
CA THR A 508 -19.40 30.91 -10.49
C THR A 508 -19.85 30.19 -11.76
N ALA A 509 -19.00 29.33 -12.32
CA ALA A 509 -19.31 28.57 -13.54
C ALA A 509 -20.44 27.56 -13.32
N VAL A 510 -20.45 26.89 -12.16
CA VAL A 510 -21.47 25.93 -11.78
C VAL A 510 -22.82 26.60 -11.57
N LYS A 511 -22.88 27.73 -10.83
CA LYS A 511 -24.12 28.51 -10.64
C LYS A 511 -24.67 29.12 -11.93
N ALA A 512 -23.80 29.40 -12.91
CA ALA A 512 -24.21 29.88 -14.23
C ALA A 512 -24.78 28.75 -15.12
N ASN A 513 -24.61 27.48 -14.74
CA ASN A 513 -25.12 26.36 -15.49
C ASN A 513 -26.59 26.07 -15.14
N ALA A 514 -27.46 26.21 -16.13
CA ALA A 514 -28.91 26.00 -15.97
C ALA A 514 -29.26 24.56 -15.52
N SER A 515 -28.45 23.55 -15.83
CA SER A 515 -28.66 22.18 -15.33
C SER A 515 -28.39 22.05 -13.83
N TRP A 516 -27.50 22.87 -13.27
CA TRP A 516 -27.19 22.91 -11.84
C TRP A 516 -28.25 23.71 -11.04
N MET A 517 -28.79 24.78 -11.64
CA MET A 517 -29.95 25.50 -11.08
C MET A 517 -31.24 24.66 -11.11
N ALA A 518 -31.42 23.79 -12.12
CA ALA A 518 -32.54 22.85 -12.19
C ALA A 518 -32.41 21.70 -11.17
N ALA A 519 -31.18 21.36 -10.79
CA ALA A 519 -30.87 20.47 -9.67
C ALA A 519 -30.86 21.21 -8.33
N SER A 520 -31.79 22.14 -8.09
CA SER A 520 -31.90 22.93 -6.85
C SER A 520 -32.01 22.03 -5.61
N TRP A 521 -30.88 21.76 -4.96
CA TRP A 521 -30.73 21.03 -3.69
C TRP A 521 -31.16 21.85 -2.46
N GLY A 522 -32.18 22.70 -2.61
CA GLY A 522 -32.58 23.69 -1.60
C GLY A 522 -34.03 23.65 -1.14
N ASP A 523 -35.02 23.28 -1.98
CA ASP A 523 -36.44 23.52 -1.66
C ASP A 523 -37.46 22.55 -2.30
N ALA A 524 -37.05 21.39 -2.81
CA ALA A 524 -38.00 20.45 -3.42
C ALA A 524 -38.70 19.59 -2.34
N SER A 525 -39.95 19.92 -2.03
CA SER A 525 -40.88 19.01 -1.34
C SER A 525 -41.06 17.73 -2.17
N TRP A 526 -40.55 16.61 -1.67
CA TRP A 526 -40.49 15.30 -2.33
C TRP A 526 -41.85 14.59 -2.38
N GLY A 527 -42.79 15.15 -3.15
CA GLY A 527 -44.13 14.58 -3.34
C GLY A 527 -44.51 14.26 -4.79
N GLU A 528 -44.21 15.12 -5.76
CA GLU A 528 -44.88 15.03 -7.08
C GLU A 528 -44.08 15.56 -8.29
N ALA A 529 -42.74 15.48 -8.32
CA ALA A 529 -41.98 15.97 -9.48
C ALA A 529 -41.67 14.84 -10.49
N SER A 530 -42.43 14.79 -11.59
CA SER A 530 -42.19 13.89 -12.73
C SER A 530 -41.01 14.38 -13.59
N TRP A 531 -39.93 13.60 -13.66
CA TRP A 531 -38.69 13.94 -14.38
C TRP A 531 -38.69 13.51 -15.87
N SER A 532 -39.66 13.98 -16.65
CA SER A 532 -39.70 13.71 -18.10
C SER A 532 -39.11 14.82 -19.00
N THR A 533 -38.53 15.91 -18.46
CA THR A 533 -38.14 17.07 -19.30
C THR A 533 -36.86 17.83 -18.90
N ALA A 534 -35.85 17.17 -18.30
CA ALA A 534 -34.51 17.74 -18.23
C ALA A 534 -33.69 17.28 -19.45
N SER A 535 -33.48 18.17 -20.41
CA SER A 535 -32.70 17.90 -21.63
C SER A 535 -31.21 17.74 -21.28
N TRP A 536 -30.73 16.51 -21.30
CA TRP A 536 -29.33 16.12 -21.12
C TRP A 536 -28.48 16.47 -22.36
N GLY A 537 -28.34 17.78 -22.63
CA GLY A 537 -27.74 18.30 -23.86
C GLY A 537 -26.46 19.13 -23.71
N ALA A 538 -25.91 19.35 -22.51
CA ALA A 538 -24.83 20.36 -22.33
C ALA A 538 -23.58 19.91 -21.55
N ALA A 539 -23.35 18.60 -21.43
CA ALA A 539 -22.03 18.05 -21.08
C ALA A 539 -21.93 16.64 -21.67
N SER A 540 -21.90 16.54 -23.00
CA SER A 540 -21.75 15.26 -23.69
C SER A 540 -20.41 15.18 -24.40
N TRP A 541 -19.62 14.17 -24.02
CA TRP A 541 -18.94 13.35 -25.02
C TRP A 541 -20.07 12.79 -25.89
N SER A 542 -20.28 13.38 -27.07
CA SER A 542 -21.57 13.33 -27.76
C SER A 542 -21.86 11.98 -28.42
N ALA A 543 -23.03 11.44 -28.06
CA ALA A 543 -23.90 10.51 -28.79
C ALA A 543 -23.63 8.98 -28.71
N ALA A 544 -24.26 8.35 -27.73
CA ALA A 544 -24.97 7.08 -27.92
C ALA A 544 -26.29 7.12 -27.13
N SER A 545 -27.40 6.91 -27.83
CA SER A 545 -28.78 6.92 -27.30
C SER A 545 -29.09 5.69 -26.43
N TRP A 546 -30.13 5.81 -25.59
CA TRP A 546 -31.27 4.90 -25.39
C TRP A 546 -31.68 4.76 -23.91
N GLY A 547 -32.91 5.23 -23.61
CA GLY A 547 -34.00 4.45 -23.00
C GLY A 547 -33.99 4.15 -21.49
N ASP A 548 -34.79 4.94 -20.77
CA ASP A 548 -35.71 4.63 -19.64
C ASP A 548 -35.38 3.55 -18.59
N ALA A 549 -35.34 3.98 -17.31
CA ALA A 549 -35.85 3.20 -16.18
C ALA A 549 -36.27 4.13 -15.02
N SER A 550 -37.54 4.07 -14.65
CA SER A 550 -38.15 4.78 -13.51
C SER A 550 -37.95 4.00 -12.20
N TRP A 551 -37.58 4.68 -11.11
CA TRP A 551 -37.69 4.11 -9.75
C TRP A 551 -38.18 5.17 -8.77
N GLY A 552 -39.25 4.84 -8.06
CA GLY A 552 -39.82 5.61 -6.97
C GLY A 552 -39.41 5.05 -5.59
N ASP A 553 -39.32 5.98 -4.65
CA ASP A 553 -39.40 5.89 -3.19
C ASP A 553 -38.56 4.83 -2.44
N ALA A 554 -37.46 5.30 -1.82
CA ALA A 554 -36.94 4.74 -0.57
C ALA A 554 -36.90 5.87 0.48
N SER A 555 -37.72 5.74 1.52
CA SER A 555 -37.78 6.66 2.66
C SER A 555 -36.56 6.46 3.57
N TRP A 556 -35.79 7.53 3.79
CA TRP A 556 -34.68 7.56 4.74
C TRP A 556 -35.20 8.05 6.10
N ALA A 557 -35.30 7.15 7.06
CA ALA A 557 -35.36 7.48 8.47
C ALA A 557 -34.50 6.48 9.23
N ASP A 558 -33.63 7.02 10.09
CA ASP A 558 -32.78 6.37 11.09
C ASP A 558 -31.52 5.63 10.60
N ALA A 559 -30.47 6.40 10.28
CA ALA A 559 -29.09 6.00 10.55
C ALA A 559 -28.61 6.79 11.78
N SER A 560 -28.62 6.15 12.95
CA SER A 560 -28.09 6.73 14.17
C SER A 560 -26.57 6.88 14.06
N TRP A 561 -26.12 8.12 14.22
CA TRP A 561 -24.72 8.56 14.27
C TRP A 561 -24.02 8.07 15.54
N ALA A 562 -23.64 6.79 15.57
CA ALA A 562 -22.78 6.25 16.61
C ALA A 562 -21.80 5.24 15.97
N ASP A 563 -20.51 5.57 16.04
CA ASP A 563 -19.34 4.68 15.99
C ASP A 563 -19.57 3.32 15.31
N MET A 564 -19.48 3.32 13.98
CA MET A 564 -19.21 2.13 13.18
C MET A 564 -17.94 2.46 12.39
N SER A 565 -16.81 1.89 12.79
CA SER A 565 -15.63 1.80 11.93
C SER A 565 -16.11 1.17 10.62
N SER A 566 -16.21 1.94 9.54
CA SER A 566 -16.63 1.46 8.21
C SER A 566 -15.72 0.34 7.67
N GLU A 567 -14.53 0.17 8.27
CA GLU A 567 -13.67 -1.01 8.15
C GLU A 567 -14.44 -2.31 8.45
N ASP A 568 -15.30 -2.32 9.48
CA ASP A 568 -15.94 -3.54 9.97
C ASP A 568 -16.85 -4.22 8.95
N ALA A 569 -17.64 -3.48 8.17
CA ALA A 569 -18.63 -4.09 7.27
C ALA A 569 -17.99 -4.90 6.13
N ALA A 570 -16.82 -4.48 5.64
CA ALA A 570 -16.09 -5.17 4.59
C ALA A 570 -15.11 -6.19 5.17
N GLU A 571 -14.39 -5.84 6.24
CA GLU A 571 -13.44 -6.75 6.90
C GLU A 571 -14.13 -7.89 7.65
N SER A 572 -15.42 -7.75 8.01
CA SER A 572 -16.25 -8.82 8.58
C SER A 572 -17.05 -9.61 7.55
N ASP A 573 -16.86 -9.36 6.25
CA ASP A 573 -17.55 -10.13 5.20
C ASP A 573 -17.14 -11.60 5.31
N ALA A 574 -18.11 -12.50 5.43
CA ALA A 574 -17.87 -13.87 5.84
C ALA A 574 -16.83 -14.54 4.93
N SER A 575 -15.74 -15.04 5.53
CA SER A 575 -14.69 -15.74 4.79
C SER A 575 -15.29 -16.89 3.97
N ALA A 576 -15.09 -16.87 2.67
CA ALA A 576 -15.42 -17.97 1.78
C ALA A 576 -14.11 -18.35 1.10
N PRO A 577 -13.65 -19.61 1.20
CA PRO A 577 -12.32 -19.97 0.73
C PRO A 577 -12.14 -19.54 -0.72
N ALA A 578 -11.24 -18.59 -0.96
CA ALA A 578 -10.78 -18.31 -2.31
C ALA A 578 -10.19 -19.61 -2.88
N PRO A 579 -10.73 -20.15 -3.99
CA PRO A 579 -10.12 -21.31 -4.61
C PRO A 579 -8.73 -20.89 -5.08
N ALA A 580 -7.72 -21.64 -4.65
CA ALA A 580 -6.37 -21.47 -5.13
C ALA A 580 -6.37 -21.57 -6.66
N MET A 581 -5.65 -20.68 -7.31
CA MET A 581 -5.46 -20.75 -8.75
C MET A 581 -4.84 -22.11 -9.12
N ASP A 582 -5.57 -22.91 -9.91
CA ASP A 582 -5.02 -24.12 -10.49
C ASP A 582 -4.39 -23.84 -11.87
N ALA A 583 -3.62 -24.80 -12.37
CA ALA A 583 -2.88 -24.65 -13.62
C ALA A 583 -3.78 -24.49 -14.86
N ALA A 584 -5.01 -25.01 -14.82
CA ALA A 584 -5.96 -24.91 -15.93
C ALA A 584 -6.62 -23.52 -15.95
N ALA A 585 -7.09 -23.06 -14.78
CA ALA A 585 -7.58 -21.70 -14.56
C ALA A 585 -6.57 -20.63 -14.97
N LEU A 586 -5.30 -20.83 -14.60
CA LEU A 586 -4.21 -19.94 -15.01
C LEU A 586 -4.03 -19.92 -16.53
N ALA A 587 -4.08 -21.08 -17.19
CA ALA A 587 -3.94 -21.17 -18.63
C ALA A 587 -5.09 -20.47 -19.37
N ASP A 588 -6.33 -20.62 -18.87
CA ASP A 588 -7.52 -19.97 -19.44
C ASP A 588 -7.43 -18.44 -19.30
N LEU A 589 -7.08 -17.92 -18.12
CA LEU A 589 -6.89 -16.48 -17.89
C LEU A 589 -5.73 -15.90 -18.73
N GLN A 590 -4.64 -16.65 -18.89
CA GLN A 590 -3.51 -16.20 -19.72
C GLN A 590 -3.85 -16.14 -21.22
N ALA A 591 -4.76 -17.03 -21.67
CA ALA A 591 -5.25 -17.10 -23.04
C ALA A 591 -6.40 -16.13 -23.33
N ASP A 592 -6.90 -15.40 -22.31
CA ASP A 592 -8.00 -14.46 -22.47
C ASP A 592 -7.64 -13.38 -23.52
N PRO A 593 -8.43 -13.27 -24.61
CA PRO A 593 -8.18 -12.29 -25.65
C PRO A 593 -8.23 -10.85 -25.14
N ASP A 594 -9.03 -10.52 -24.12
CA ASP A 594 -9.12 -9.17 -23.53
C ASP A 594 -7.86 -8.80 -22.72
N LEU A 595 -7.08 -9.79 -22.31
CA LEU A 595 -5.76 -9.61 -21.70
C LEU A 595 -4.62 -9.73 -22.74
N ALA A 596 -4.89 -10.14 -23.98
CA ALA A 596 -3.89 -10.47 -25.00
C ALA A 596 -3.98 -9.62 -26.29
N LEU A 597 -4.69 -8.49 -26.25
CA LEU A 597 -4.89 -7.63 -27.41
C LEU A 597 -3.60 -6.96 -27.89
N THR A 598 -3.40 -6.91 -29.20
CA THR A 598 -2.32 -6.11 -29.82
C THR A 598 -2.62 -4.60 -29.73
N PRO A 599 -1.60 -3.70 -29.74
CA PRO A 599 -1.81 -2.25 -29.67
C PRO A 599 -2.80 -1.70 -30.71
N ASP A 600 -2.83 -2.30 -31.91
CA ASP A 600 -3.76 -1.93 -32.99
C ASP A 600 -5.21 -2.29 -32.65
N GLN A 601 -5.44 -3.39 -31.92
CA GLN A 601 -6.77 -3.80 -31.45
C GLN A 601 -7.27 -2.92 -30.30
N VAL A 602 -6.36 -2.45 -29.42
CA VAL A 602 -6.69 -1.52 -28.34
C VAL A 602 -7.07 -0.13 -28.89
N ALA A 603 -6.41 0.32 -29.97
CA ALA A 603 -6.71 1.58 -30.64
C ALA A 603 -8.00 1.54 -31.49
N ALA A 604 -8.40 0.35 -31.96
CA ALA A 604 -9.58 0.13 -32.79
C ALA A 604 -10.88 -0.15 -32.01
N ASP A 605 -10.81 -0.26 -30.68
CA ASP A 605 -11.99 -0.41 -29.83
C ASP A 605 -12.90 0.84 -29.97
N PRO A 606 -14.22 0.68 -30.21
CA PRO A 606 -15.15 1.80 -30.33
C PRO A 606 -15.09 2.81 -29.18
N LEU A 607 -14.70 2.41 -27.97
CA LEU A 607 -14.46 3.32 -26.83
C LEU A 607 -13.21 4.22 -27.01
N ALA A 608 -12.20 3.76 -27.75
CA ALA A 608 -10.99 4.53 -28.06
C ALA A 608 -11.20 5.56 -29.20
N THR A 609 -12.08 5.24 -30.17
CA THR A 609 -12.35 6.12 -31.33
C THR A 609 -13.20 7.37 -31.00
N ALA A 610 -13.86 7.42 -29.84
CA ALA A 610 -14.66 8.58 -29.43
C ALA A 610 -13.81 9.80 -29.01
N VAL A 611 -12.50 9.62 -28.82
CA VAL A 611 -11.61 10.63 -28.21
C VAL A 611 -10.67 11.32 -29.23
N THR A 612 -10.53 10.78 -30.45
CA THR A 612 -9.45 11.17 -31.38
C THR A 612 -9.85 11.99 -32.61
N ALA A 613 -11.13 12.35 -32.80
CA ALA A 613 -11.53 13.14 -33.97
C ALA A 613 -11.19 14.65 -33.80
N PRO A 614 -10.41 15.27 -34.71
CA PRO A 614 -10.20 16.70 -34.69
C PRO A 614 -11.51 17.40 -35.09
N MET A 615 -11.97 18.34 -34.27
CA MET A 615 -13.14 19.18 -34.60
C MET A 615 -12.77 20.08 -35.79
N ALA A 616 -13.38 19.80 -36.94
CA ALA A 616 -13.49 20.76 -38.04
C ALA A 616 -14.45 21.89 -37.61
N PRO A 617 -14.23 23.13 -38.11
CA PRO A 617 -14.67 24.38 -37.48
C PRO A 617 -16.17 24.58 -37.35
#